data_AF-A0A7L2RZG7-F1
#
_entry.id   AF-A0A7L2RZG7-F1
#
_cell.length_a   1.000
_cell.length_b   1.000
_cell.length_c   1.000
_cell.angle_alpha   90.00
_cell.angle_beta   90.00
_cell.angle_gamma   90.00
#
_symmetry.space_group_name_H-M   'P 1'
#
loop_
_entity.id
_entity.type
_entity.pdbx_description
1 polymer ?
#
loop_
_entity_poly.entity_id
_entity_poly.type
_entity_poly.pdbx_seq_one_letter_code
_entity_poly.pdbx_strand_id
1 'polypeptide(L)'
;MGFSVLVASALCTFLLPLLLFLAAVKLWNFYCVSSRDPNCPLPLPPGTMGLPFFGETLQLVLQRRKFLQMKRRKYGFIYKTHLFGRPTVRVMGAENVRHILLGEHRLVSVQWPASVRTILGSGCLSNLHNGQHKHRKKVIMRAFSRDALQHYVPVIQEEVNACLERWLGAAEPCLLVYPEVKRLMFRIAMRILLGFQPRQASPDGEQQLVEAFEEMIRNLFSLPIDVPFSGLYRGLRARNIIHAKIEENIRAKMARKEPEGGYKDALQLLMEHTQGNGEQLNMQ
;
A
#
# COMPACT_ATOMS: atom_id res chain seq x y z
N MET A 1 18.44 57.31 -1.96
CA MET A 1 18.71 55.93 -1.47
C MET A 1 17.46 55.03 -1.41
N GLY A 2 16.24 55.54 -1.20
CA GLY A 2 15.04 54.69 -1.10
C GLY A 2 14.59 54.01 -2.42
N PHE A 3 14.72 54.69 -3.57
CA PHE A 3 14.25 54.16 -4.86
C PHE A 3 15.06 52.95 -5.35
N SER A 4 16.39 52.98 -5.20
CA SER A 4 17.28 51.86 -5.56
C SER A 4 17.05 50.64 -4.67
N VAL A 5 16.71 50.82 -3.39
CA VAL A 5 16.39 49.74 -2.46
C VAL A 5 15.02 49.12 -2.78
N LEU A 6 14.03 49.93 -3.14
CA LEU A 6 12.70 49.47 -3.59
C LEU A 6 12.77 48.69 -4.91
N VAL A 7 13.58 49.16 -5.87
CA VAL A 7 13.79 48.46 -7.14
C VAL A 7 14.56 47.16 -6.92
N ALA A 8 15.61 47.16 -6.09
CA ALA A 8 16.35 45.95 -5.76
C ALA A 8 15.48 44.92 -5.01
N SER A 9 14.62 45.37 -4.09
CA SER A 9 13.70 44.46 -3.38
C SER A 9 12.65 43.89 -4.32
N ALA A 10 12.05 44.68 -5.21
CA ALA A 10 11.10 44.23 -6.22
C ALA A 10 11.74 43.26 -7.23
N LEU A 11 12.97 43.53 -7.67
CA LEU A 11 13.72 42.62 -8.55
C LEU A 11 14.00 41.29 -7.84
N CYS A 12 14.41 41.30 -6.58
CA CYS A 12 14.63 40.07 -5.81
C CYS A 12 13.33 39.30 -5.53
N THR A 13 12.20 39.98 -5.30
CA THR A 13 10.93 39.29 -5.02
C THR A 13 10.27 38.70 -6.27
N PHE A 14 10.51 39.24 -7.47
CA PHE A 14 9.88 38.72 -8.69
C PHE A 14 10.85 37.98 -9.63
N LEU A 15 12.07 38.47 -9.83
CA LEU A 15 13.02 37.82 -10.74
C LEU A 15 13.62 36.55 -10.15
N LEU A 16 13.95 36.54 -8.85
CA LEU A 16 14.54 35.35 -8.22
C LEU A 16 13.57 34.16 -8.26
N PRO A 17 12.27 34.28 -7.87
CA PRO A 17 11.35 33.16 -7.98
C PRO A 17 11.09 32.73 -9.43
N LEU A 18 11.07 33.68 -10.38
CA LEU A 18 10.92 33.36 -11.80
C LEU A 18 12.13 32.58 -12.32
N LEU A 19 13.35 33.00 -11.99
CA LEU A 19 14.57 32.27 -12.37
C LEU A 19 14.62 30.89 -11.73
N LEU A 20 14.26 30.77 -10.45
CA LEU A 20 14.16 29.47 -9.76
C LEU A 20 13.09 28.57 -10.41
N PHE A 21 11.95 29.12 -10.81
CA PHE A 21 10.91 28.38 -11.51
C PHE A 21 11.39 27.89 -12.89
N LEU A 22 12.02 28.76 -13.69
CA LEU A 22 12.57 28.39 -14.99
C LEU A 22 13.68 27.34 -14.85
N ALA A 23 14.57 27.49 -13.86
CA ALA A 23 15.59 26.50 -13.54
C ALA A 23 14.95 25.16 -13.14
N ALA A 24 13.92 25.16 -12.29
CA ALA A 24 13.18 23.96 -11.91
C ALA A 24 12.52 23.27 -13.12
N VAL A 25 11.93 24.04 -14.05
CA VAL A 25 11.36 23.49 -15.29
C VAL A 25 12.43 22.92 -16.21
N LYS A 26 13.59 23.57 -16.35
CA LYS A 26 14.71 23.06 -17.14
C LYS A 26 15.30 21.79 -16.54
N LEU A 27 15.54 21.76 -15.23
CA LEU A 27 15.98 20.58 -14.49
C LEU A 27 14.96 19.44 -14.59
N TRP A 28 13.67 19.76 -14.51
CA TRP A 28 12.61 18.77 -14.69
C TRP A 28 12.62 18.14 -16.08
N ASN A 29 12.73 18.97 -17.13
CA ASN A 29 12.83 18.46 -18.49
C ASN A 29 14.09 17.61 -18.68
N PHE A 30 15.23 18.04 -18.14
CA PHE A 30 16.47 17.26 -18.15
C PHE A 30 16.30 15.91 -17.43
N TYR A 31 15.72 15.91 -16.23
CA TYR A 31 15.41 14.68 -15.49
C TYR A 31 14.51 13.74 -16.29
N CYS A 32 13.46 14.27 -16.92
CA CYS A 32 12.52 13.50 -17.72
C CYS A 32 13.16 12.89 -18.97
N VAL A 33 14.11 13.59 -19.60
CA VAL A 33 14.84 13.10 -20.79
C VAL A 33 15.94 12.12 -20.39
N SER A 34 16.67 12.41 -19.30
CA SER A 34 17.75 11.57 -18.77
C SER A 34 17.25 10.21 -18.26
N SER A 35 15.96 10.11 -17.93
CA SER A 35 15.31 8.83 -17.56
C SER A 35 15.16 7.84 -18.72
N ARG A 36 15.59 8.18 -19.94
CA ARG A 36 15.56 7.31 -21.11
C ARG A 36 16.75 6.34 -21.09
N ASP A 37 16.50 5.09 -21.49
CA ASP A 37 17.58 4.14 -21.77
C ASP A 37 18.42 4.62 -22.97
N PRO A 38 19.72 4.92 -22.79
CA PRO A 38 20.58 5.40 -23.86
C PRO A 38 20.80 4.35 -24.97
N ASN A 39 20.62 3.06 -24.66
CA ASN A 39 20.80 1.98 -25.63
C ASN A 39 19.57 1.73 -26.51
N CYS A 40 18.44 2.37 -26.21
CA CYS A 40 17.21 2.18 -26.97
C CYS A 40 17.00 3.33 -27.98
N PRO A 41 17.12 3.07 -29.30
CA PRO A 41 16.97 4.11 -30.32
C PRO A 41 15.52 4.59 -30.49
N LEU A 42 14.55 3.79 -30.04
CA LEU A 42 13.12 4.08 -30.18
C LEU A 42 12.68 5.26 -29.28
N PRO A 43 11.71 6.08 -29.73
CA PRO A 43 11.16 7.15 -28.91
C PRO A 43 10.36 6.59 -27.73
N LEU A 44 10.30 7.36 -26.64
CA LEU A 44 9.39 7.04 -25.54
C LEU A 44 7.92 7.10 -26.00
N PRO A 45 7.02 6.34 -25.36
CA PRO A 45 5.59 6.43 -25.63
C PRO A 45 5.05 7.87 -25.53
N PRO A 46 3.94 8.18 -26.22
CA PRO A 46 3.31 9.49 -26.13
C PRO A 46 2.86 9.77 -24.68
N GLY A 47 2.79 11.03 -24.28
CA GLY A 47 2.32 11.42 -22.94
C GLY A 47 3.06 12.60 -22.34
N THR A 48 2.64 13.01 -21.15
CA THR A 48 3.11 14.22 -20.45
C THR A 48 3.68 13.86 -19.09
N MET A 49 4.82 14.44 -18.73
CA MET A 49 5.41 14.23 -17.40
C MET A 49 4.79 15.15 -16.33
N GLY A 50 3.92 16.10 -16.71
CA GLY A 50 3.24 16.97 -15.76
C GLY A 50 4.16 17.99 -15.09
N LEU A 51 3.74 18.48 -13.92
CA LEU A 51 4.44 19.53 -13.16
C LEU A 51 5.75 19.00 -12.55
N PRO A 52 6.76 19.86 -12.34
CA PRO A 52 7.96 19.50 -11.60
C PRO A 52 7.64 18.85 -10.26
N PHE A 53 8.37 17.77 -9.93
CA PHE A 53 8.27 16.95 -8.72
C PHE A 53 6.97 16.15 -8.56
N PHE A 54 5.80 16.78 -8.71
CA PHE A 54 4.49 16.14 -8.49
C PHE A 54 4.00 15.35 -9.68
N GLY A 55 4.48 15.69 -10.88
CA GLY A 55 4.02 15.13 -12.14
C GLY A 55 2.52 15.32 -12.32
N GLU A 56 1.81 14.21 -12.49
CA GLU A 56 0.35 14.15 -12.64
C GLU A 56 -0.32 13.45 -11.45
N THR A 57 0.41 13.24 -10.36
CA THR A 57 -0.05 12.50 -9.18
C THR A 57 -1.28 13.15 -8.55
N LEU A 58 -1.30 14.48 -8.42
CA LEU A 58 -2.45 15.20 -7.86
C LEU A 58 -3.69 15.06 -8.74
N GLN A 59 -3.53 15.13 -10.07
CA GLN A 59 -4.63 14.93 -11.01
C GLN A 59 -5.18 13.51 -10.91
N LEU A 60 -4.30 12.50 -10.79
CA LEU A 60 -4.71 11.11 -10.56
C LEU A 60 -5.49 10.96 -9.25
N VAL A 61 -5.01 11.52 -8.14
CA VAL A 61 -5.65 11.39 -6.82
C VAL A 61 -7.01 12.08 -6.77
N LEU A 62 -7.12 13.29 -7.35
CA LEU A 62 -8.35 14.09 -7.34
C LEU A 62 -9.39 13.60 -8.34
N GLN A 63 -8.99 13.26 -9.57
CA GLN A 63 -9.91 12.93 -10.66
C GLN A 63 -10.09 11.42 -10.87
N ARG A 64 -9.19 10.59 -10.33
CA ARG A 64 -9.24 9.12 -10.32
C ARG A 64 -9.58 8.53 -11.69
N ARG A 65 -10.77 7.93 -11.84
CA ARG A 65 -11.23 7.28 -13.07
C ARG A 65 -11.28 8.24 -14.26
N LYS A 66 -11.68 9.51 -14.04
CA LYS A 66 -11.78 10.51 -15.11
C LYS A 66 -10.41 10.79 -15.73
N PHE A 67 -9.37 10.94 -14.91
CA PHE A 67 -7.99 11.11 -15.37
C PHE A 67 -7.53 9.91 -16.23
N LEU A 68 -7.75 8.68 -15.75
CA LEU A 68 -7.34 7.47 -16.47
C LEU A 68 -8.06 7.32 -17.82
N GLN A 69 -9.34 7.66 -17.89
CA GLN A 69 -10.13 7.62 -19.12
C GLN A 69 -9.68 8.70 -20.11
N MET A 70 -9.49 9.94 -19.64
CA MET A 70 -9.00 11.04 -20.46
C MET A 70 -7.64 10.72 -21.07
N LYS A 71 -6.70 10.19 -20.26
CA LYS A 71 -5.37 9.80 -20.75
C LYS A 71 -5.42 8.68 -21.78
N ARG A 72 -6.24 7.66 -21.55
CA ARG A 72 -6.45 6.58 -22.52
C ARG A 72 -7.02 7.10 -23.83
N ARG A 73 -8.01 8.01 -23.79
CA ARG A 73 -8.60 8.61 -25.00
C ARG A 73 -7.58 9.44 -25.78
N LYS A 74 -6.70 10.17 -25.08
CA LYS A 74 -5.72 11.08 -25.71
C LYS A 74 -4.47 10.37 -26.24
N TYR A 75 -3.94 9.40 -25.50
CA TYR A 75 -2.63 8.79 -25.79
C TYR A 75 -2.70 7.30 -26.12
N GLY A 76 -3.87 6.68 -26.04
CA GLY A 76 -4.07 5.26 -26.35
C GLY A 76 -3.73 4.32 -25.19
N PHE A 77 -3.38 3.08 -25.54
CA PHE A 77 -3.18 1.99 -24.58
C PHE A 77 -1.84 2.04 -23.84
N ILE A 78 -0.83 2.69 -24.41
CA ILE A 78 0.52 2.80 -23.84
C ILE A 78 0.91 4.27 -23.85
N TYR A 79 1.18 4.83 -22.67
CA TYR A 79 1.56 6.24 -22.57
C TYR A 79 2.48 6.51 -21.37
N LYS A 80 3.32 7.53 -21.50
CA LYS A 80 4.18 8.01 -20.40
C LYS A 80 3.48 9.05 -19.53
N THR A 81 3.79 9.03 -18.24
CA THR A 81 3.31 9.93 -17.20
C THR A 81 4.35 10.02 -16.08
N HIS A 82 4.16 10.92 -15.12
CA HIS A 82 4.93 10.92 -13.89
C HIS A 82 3.99 10.80 -12.69
N LEU A 83 4.13 9.72 -11.91
CA LEU A 83 3.25 9.38 -10.81
C LEU A 83 4.07 9.00 -9.57
N PHE A 84 3.64 9.45 -8.40
CA PHE A 84 4.24 9.12 -7.10
C PHE A 84 5.76 9.34 -7.06
N GLY A 85 6.24 10.44 -7.65
CA GLY A 85 7.66 10.80 -7.64
C GLY A 85 8.51 10.06 -8.68
N ARG A 86 7.91 9.30 -9.63
CA ARG A 86 8.67 8.56 -10.64
C ARG A 86 8.09 8.68 -12.06
N PRO A 87 8.96 8.73 -13.10
CA PRO A 87 8.57 8.47 -14.49
C PRO A 87 7.90 7.09 -14.59
N THR A 88 6.76 7.03 -15.26
CA THR A 88 5.93 5.82 -15.35
C THR A 88 5.40 5.66 -16.75
N VAL A 89 5.55 4.48 -17.33
CA VAL A 89 4.82 4.08 -18.55
C VAL A 89 3.61 3.27 -18.12
N ARG A 90 2.41 3.78 -18.42
CA ARG A 90 1.17 3.05 -18.18
C ARG A 90 0.85 2.19 -19.39
N VAL A 91 0.70 0.90 -19.14
CA VAL A 91 0.39 -0.12 -20.14
C VAL A 91 -1.01 -0.67 -19.88
N MET A 92 -1.85 -0.72 -20.93
CA MET A 92 -3.22 -1.22 -20.89
C MET A 92 -3.49 -2.15 -22.07
N GLY A 93 -4.56 -2.94 -21.98
CA GLY A 93 -4.93 -3.92 -23.00
C GLY A 93 -4.41 -5.31 -22.67
N ALA A 94 -5.20 -6.34 -22.96
CA ALA A 94 -4.95 -7.70 -22.51
C ALA A 94 -3.60 -8.25 -23.02
N GLU A 95 -3.29 -8.04 -24.31
CA GLU A 95 -2.04 -8.50 -24.92
C GLU A 95 -0.81 -7.81 -24.34
N ASN A 96 -0.87 -6.48 -24.18
CA ASN A 96 0.23 -5.71 -23.61
C ASN A 96 0.48 -6.10 -22.15
N VAL A 97 -0.59 -6.24 -21.35
CA VAL A 97 -0.49 -6.66 -19.95
C VAL A 97 0.04 -8.09 -19.87
N ARG A 98 -0.43 -9.01 -20.73
CA ARG A 98 0.09 -10.38 -20.80
C ARG A 98 1.59 -10.40 -21.10
N HIS A 99 2.06 -9.60 -22.04
CA HIS A 99 3.50 -9.51 -22.36
C HIS A 99 4.33 -9.08 -21.15
N ILE A 100 3.87 -8.05 -20.41
CA ILE A 100 4.55 -7.56 -19.20
C ILE A 100 4.54 -8.62 -18.09
N LEU A 101 3.40 -9.27 -17.83
CA LEU A 101 3.29 -10.29 -16.79
C LEU A 101 4.11 -11.55 -17.09
N LEU A 102 4.14 -12.00 -18.35
CA LEU A 102 4.99 -13.13 -18.77
C LEU A 102 6.48 -12.76 -18.79
N GLY A 103 6.80 -11.47 -18.80
CA GLY A 103 8.15 -10.93 -18.70
C GLY A 103 8.64 -10.69 -17.28
N GLU A 104 7.91 -11.09 -16.24
CA GLU A 104 8.34 -10.90 -14.84
C GLU A 104 9.72 -11.55 -14.59
N HIS A 105 10.58 -10.85 -13.87
CA HIS A 105 11.99 -11.19 -13.59
C HIS A 105 12.96 -11.15 -14.79
N ARG A 106 12.47 -10.91 -16.02
CA ARG A 106 13.31 -10.72 -17.21
C ARG A 106 13.24 -9.31 -17.78
N LEU A 107 12.02 -8.83 -18.03
CA LEU A 107 11.73 -7.50 -18.59
C LEU A 107 11.37 -6.50 -17.50
N VAL A 108 10.69 -6.95 -16.45
CA VAL A 108 10.18 -6.10 -15.37
C VAL A 108 10.35 -6.78 -14.01
N SER A 109 10.39 -5.96 -12.97
CA SER A 109 10.29 -6.39 -11.58
C SER A 109 9.20 -5.59 -10.86
N VAL A 110 8.60 -6.20 -9.83
CA VAL A 110 7.58 -5.53 -9.00
C VAL A 110 8.22 -4.35 -8.27
N GLN A 111 7.62 -3.18 -8.39
CA GLN A 111 8.09 -1.98 -7.70
C GLN A 111 6.89 -1.16 -7.23
N TRP A 112 6.72 -1.07 -5.91
CA TRP A 112 5.71 -0.20 -5.31
C TRP A 112 6.23 1.24 -5.11
N PRO A 113 5.33 2.24 -5.08
CA PRO A 113 5.67 3.62 -4.69
C PRO A 113 6.40 3.67 -3.34
N ALA A 114 7.28 4.66 -3.17
CA ALA A 114 8.09 4.77 -1.95
C ALA A 114 7.25 4.78 -0.67
N SER A 115 6.12 5.49 -0.65
CA SER A 115 5.18 5.51 0.48
C SER A 115 4.68 4.10 0.86
N VAL A 116 4.24 3.32 -0.12
CA VAL A 116 3.75 1.94 0.07
C VAL A 116 4.87 1.08 0.65
N ARG A 117 6.08 1.18 0.08
CA ARG A 117 7.22 0.38 0.53
C ARG A 117 7.60 0.71 1.99
N THR A 118 7.63 1.99 2.34
CA THR A 118 7.97 2.44 3.70
C THR A 118 6.90 2.05 4.71
N ILE A 119 5.62 2.20 4.38
CA ILE A 119 4.50 1.86 5.28
C ILE A 119 4.39 0.35 5.48
N LEU A 120 4.52 -0.46 4.43
CA LEU A 120 4.43 -1.92 4.54
C LEU A 120 5.68 -2.56 5.17
N GLY A 121 6.83 -1.86 5.15
CA GLY A 121 8.08 -2.35 5.71
C GLY A 121 8.86 -3.26 4.74
N SER A 122 10.19 -3.22 4.83
CA SER A 122 11.10 -3.92 3.91
C SER A 122 10.94 -5.44 3.90
N GLY A 123 10.49 -6.04 5.01
CA GLY A 123 10.22 -7.48 5.11
C GLY A 123 8.91 -7.95 4.46
N CYS A 124 8.03 -7.03 4.05
CA CYS A 124 6.76 -7.39 3.42
C CYS A 124 7.00 -8.05 2.06
N LEU A 125 6.19 -9.06 1.72
CA LEU A 125 6.29 -9.78 0.44
C LEU A 125 6.31 -8.85 -0.78
N SER A 126 5.54 -7.76 -0.74
CA SER A 126 5.47 -6.75 -1.79
C SER A 126 6.79 -6.02 -2.07
N ASN A 127 7.71 -6.00 -1.10
CA ASN A 127 9.00 -5.34 -1.16
C ASN A 127 10.17 -6.29 -1.44
N LEU A 128 9.92 -7.60 -1.48
CA LEU A 128 10.94 -8.60 -1.76
C LEU A 128 11.03 -8.88 -3.27
N HIS A 129 12.20 -9.32 -3.72
CA HIS A 129 12.45 -9.68 -5.11
C HIS A 129 13.07 -11.07 -5.23
N ASN A 130 12.92 -11.66 -6.43
CA ASN A 130 13.63 -12.87 -6.85
C ASN A 130 13.53 -14.02 -5.84
N GLY A 131 14.66 -14.59 -5.41
CA GLY A 131 14.71 -15.73 -4.50
C GLY A 131 14.06 -15.47 -3.14
N GLN A 132 14.23 -14.28 -2.57
CA GLN A 132 13.63 -13.91 -1.29
C GLN A 132 12.11 -13.86 -1.40
N HIS A 133 11.59 -13.25 -2.48
CA HIS A 133 10.16 -13.25 -2.76
C HIS A 133 9.62 -14.67 -2.95
N LYS A 134 10.29 -15.51 -3.75
CA LYS A 134 9.87 -16.90 -3.99
C LYS A 134 9.82 -17.72 -2.71
N HIS A 135 10.83 -17.59 -1.86
CA HIS A 135 10.88 -18.27 -0.58
C HIS A 135 9.75 -17.79 0.34
N ARG A 136 9.64 -16.48 0.60
CA ARG A 136 8.60 -15.91 1.48
C ARG A 136 7.18 -16.22 0.99
N LYS A 137 6.94 -16.14 -0.33
CA LYS A 137 5.67 -16.52 -0.95
C LYS A 137 5.33 -17.98 -0.69
N LYS A 138 6.28 -18.90 -0.84
CA LYS A 138 6.07 -20.34 -0.58
C LYS A 138 5.61 -20.59 0.86
N VAL A 139 6.20 -19.87 1.81
CA VAL A 139 5.82 -19.94 3.23
C VAL A 139 4.40 -19.43 3.45
N ILE A 140 4.09 -18.22 2.98
CA ILE A 140 2.76 -17.60 3.12
C ILE A 140 1.66 -18.47 2.50
N MET A 141 1.91 -19.06 1.33
CA MET A 141 0.92 -19.90 0.63
C MET A 141 0.49 -21.14 1.43
N ARG A 142 1.25 -21.59 2.44
CA ARG A 142 0.83 -22.69 3.31
C ARG A 142 -0.39 -22.32 4.17
N ALA A 143 -0.44 -21.08 4.64
CA ALA A 143 -1.60 -20.55 5.37
C ALA A 143 -2.84 -20.40 4.49
N PHE A 144 -2.70 -20.52 3.16
CA PHE A 144 -3.80 -20.51 2.20
C PHE A 144 -3.91 -21.84 1.45
N SER A 145 -3.40 -22.92 2.04
CA SER A 145 -3.58 -24.28 1.53
C SER A 145 -5.05 -24.71 1.63
N ARG A 146 -5.45 -25.71 0.84
CA ARG A 146 -6.80 -26.28 0.89
C ARG A 146 -7.21 -26.67 2.31
N ASP A 147 -6.30 -27.33 3.03
CA ASP A 147 -6.55 -27.80 4.39
C ASP A 147 -6.73 -26.63 5.35
N ALA A 148 -5.87 -25.60 5.29
CA ALA A 148 -6.04 -24.39 6.10
C ALA A 148 -7.38 -23.68 5.80
N LEU A 149 -7.75 -23.55 4.53
CA LEU A 149 -9.01 -22.93 4.12
C LEU A 149 -10.23 -23.68 4.66
N GLN A 150 -10.20 -25.02 4.70
CA GLN A 150 -11.28 -25.82 5.30
C GLN A 150 -11.50 -25.49 6.77
N HIS A 151 -10.43 -25.23 7.53
CA HIS A 151 -10.52 -24.83 8.93
C HIS A 151 -11.00 -23.38 9.10
N TYR A 152 -10.84 -22.53 8.09
CA TYR A 152 -11.31 -21.14 8.14
C TYR A 152 -12.81 -21.01 7.89
N VAL A 153 -13.44 -21.94 7.15
CA VAL A 153 -14.87 -21.86 6.81
C VAL A 153 -15.78 -21.73 8.04
N PRO A 154 -15.65 -22.57 9.10
CA PRO A 154 -16.49 -22.43 10.30
C PRO A 154 -16.34 -21.07 10.98
N VAL A 155 -15.11 -20.53 11.02
CA VAL A 155 -14.82 -19.21 11.61
C VAL A 155 -15.48 -18.08 10.81
N ILE A 156 -15.45 -18.17 9.47
CA ILE A 156 -16.15 -17.22 8.60
C ILE A 156 -17.65 -17.30 8.85
N GLN A 157 -18.22 -18.51 8.90
CA GLN A 157 -19.66 -18.70 9.14
C GLN A 157 -20.09 -18.14 10.49
N GLU A 158 -19.31 -18.38 11.55
CA GLU A 158 -19.55 -17.83 12.88
C GLU A 158 -19.60 -16.29 12.86
N GLU A 159 -18.61 -15.63 12.26
CA GLU A 159 -18.56 -14.17 12.16
C GLU A 159 -19.69 -13.58 11.32
N VAL A 160 -20.03 -14.23 10.21
CA VAL A 160 -21.14 -13.81 9.34
C VAL A 160 -22.46 -13.94 10.10
N ASN A 161 -22.73 -15.07 10.76
CA ASN A 161 -23.96 -15.29 11.51
C ASN A 161 -24.09 -14.27 12.66
N ALA A 162 -23.04 -14.09 13.45
CA ALA A 162 -23.04 -13.10 14.54
C ALA A 162 -23.21 -11.66 14.02
N CYS A 163 -22.79 -11.36 12.80
CA CYS A 163 -23.02 -10.07 12.16
C CYS A 163 -24.47 -9.90 11.71
N LEU A 164 -25.04 -10.93 11.07
CA LEU A 164 -26.43 -10.93 10.64
C LEU A 164 -27.39 -10.83 11.83
N GLU A 165 -27.14 -11.57 12.91
CA GLU A 165 -27.93 -11.48 14.14
C GLU A 165 -27.94 -10.06 14.72
N ARG A 166 -26.79 -9.39 14.73
CA ARG A 166 -26.69 -8.00 15.18
C ARG A 166 -27.42 -7.03 14.27
N TRP A 167 -27.34 -7.22 12.95
CA TRP A 167 -28.05 -6.36 11.99
C TRP A 167 -29.56 -6.56 12.06
N LEU A 168 -30.03 -7.79 12.22
CA LEU A 168 -31.45 -8.12 12.33
C LEU A 168 -32.05 -7.75 13.69
N GLY A 169 -31.23 -7.79 14.76
CA GLY A 169 -31.63 -7.38 16.11
C GLY A 169 -31.52 -5.88 16.37
N ALA A 170 -30.96 -5.09 15.44
CA ALA A 170 -30.85 -3.65 15.59
C ALA A 170 -32.23 -2.99 15.45
N ALA A 171 -32.50 -2.00 16.30
CA ALA A 171 -33.75 -1.22 16.24
C ALA A 171 -33.80 -0.26 15.04
N GLU A 172 -32.65 0.01 14.39
CA GLU A 172 -32.58 0.90 13.24
C GLU A 172 -33.14 0.25 11.96
N PRO A 173 -34.00 0.96 11.20
CA PRO A 173 -34.64 0.40 10.01
C PRO A 173 -33.69 0.32 8.80
N CYS A 174 -32.51 0.96 8.87
CA CYS A 174 -31.60 1.14 7.74
C CYS A 174 -30.16 0.82 8.14
N LEU A 175 -29.45 0.08 7.29
CA LEU A 175 -28.06 -0.30 7.49
C LEU A 175 -27.15 0.33 6.44
N LEU A 176 -26.07 0.97 6.86
CA LEU A 176 -25.00 1.37 5.96
C LEU A 176 -24.13 0.16 5.60
N VAL A 177 -24.43 -0.49 4.48
CA VAL A 177 -23.79 -1.77 4.08
C VAL A 177 -22.27 -1.67 3.96
N TYR A 178 -21.74 -0.60 3.38
CA TYR A 178 -20.30 -0.47 3.14
C TYR A 178 -19.43 -0.49 4.42
N PRO A 179 -19.66 0.37 5.43
CA PRO A 179 -18.89 0.31 6.67
C PRO A 179 -19.10 -1.01 7.44
N GLU A 180 -20.31 -1.57 7.41
CA GLU A 180 -20.63 -2.79 8.12
C GLU A 180 -19.96 -4.03 7.53
N VAL A 181 -20.00 -4.19 6.19
CA VAL A 181 -19.27 -5.25 5.50
C VAL A 181 -17.77 -5.07 5.68
N LYS A 182 -17.26 -3.84 5.66
CA LYS A 182 -15.83 -3.58 5.91
C LYS A 182 -15.40 -4.04 7.31
N ARG A 183 -16.21 -3.75 8.33
CA ARG A 183 -15.97 -4.20 9.72
C ARG A 183 -16.06 -5.72 9.84
N LEU A 184 -17.03 -6.35 9.18
CA LEU A 184 -17.14 -7.82 9.10
C LEU A 184 -15.89 -8.45 8.46
N MET A 185 -15.45 -7.96 7.30
CA MET A 185 -14.26 -8.47 6.62
C MET A 185 -12.99 -8.29 7.46
N PHE A 186 -12.89 -7.17 8.19
CA PHE A 186 -11.80 -6.94 9.12
C PHE A 186 -11.79 -7.98 10.25
N ARG A 187 -12.93 -8.20 10.93
CA ARG A 187 -13.05 -9.21 11.98
C ARG A 187 -12.67 -10.61 11.51
N ILE A 188 -13.20 -11.02 10.35
CA ILE A 188 -12.84 -12.29 9.71
C ILE A 188 -11.32 -12.39 9.50
N ALA A 189 -10.69 -11.35 8.93
CA ALA A 189 -9.25 -11.33 8.71
C ALA A 189 -8.46 -11.42 10.02
N MET A 190 -8.89 -10.72 11.07
CA MET A 190 -8.22 -10.76 12.38
C MET A 190 -8.30 -12.16 13.04
N ARG A 191 -9.43 -12.85 12.91
CA ARG A 191 -9.58 -14.23 13.42
C ARG A 191 -8.77 -15.23 12.61
N ILE A 192 -8.81 -15.13 11.29
CA ILE A 192 -8.15 -16.10 10.40
C ILE A 192 -6.63 -15.91 10.37
N LEU A 193 -6.18 -14.66 10.29
CA LEU A 193 -4.77 -14.37 10.09
C LEU A 193 -3.99 -14.28 11.40
N LEU A 194 -4.63 -13.77 12.46
CA LEU A 194 -3.95 -13.47 13.72
C LEU A 194 -4.54 -14.23 14.91
N GLY A 195 -5.66 -14.93 14.76
CA GLY A 195 -6.25 -15.72 15.84
C GLY A 195 -6.84 -14.88 16.98
N PHE A 196 -7.12 -13.59 16.76
CA PHE A 196 -7.80 -12.79 17.78
C PHE A 196 -9.20 -13.29 18.01
N GLN A 197 -9.57 -13.54 19.26
CA GLN A 197 -10.92 -14.01 19.60
C GLN A 197 -11.82 -12.81 19.92
N PRO A 198 -13.10 -12.81 19.48
CA PRO A 198 -14.06 -11.74 19.76
C PRO A 198 -14.20 -11.41 21.26
N ARG A 199 -14.05 -12.42 22.13
CA ARG A 199 -14.18 -12.27 23.59
C ARG A 199 -12.91 -11.74 24.29
N GLN A 200 -11.77 -11.72 23.60
CA GLN A 200 -10.48 -11.33 24.18
C GLN A 200 -10.11 -9.87 23.85
N ALA A 201 -10.73 -9.27 22.84
CA ALA A 201 -10.57 -7.86 22.54
C ALA A 201 -11.60 -7.03 23.32
N SER A 202 -11.17 -6.00 24.03
CA SER A 202 -12.12 -4.96 24.45
C SER A 202 -12.73 -4.31 23.20
N PRO A 203 -14.00 -3.88 23.24
CA PRO A 203 -14.63 -3.16 22.12
C PRO A 203 -13.77 -1.99 21.62
N ASP A 204 -13.13 -1.28 22.54
CA ASP A 204 -12.22 -0.17 22.24
C ASP A 204 -10.95 -0.63 21.51
N GLY A 205 -10.43 -1.81 21.83
CA GLY A 205 -9.23 -2.38 21.20
C GLY A 205 -9.49 -2.84 19.76
N GLU A 206 -10.64 -3.46 19.49
CA GLU A 206 -11.05 -3.82 18.11
C GLU A 206 -11.21 -2.55 17.27
N GLN A 207 -11.93 -1.57 17.79
CA GLN A 207 -12.21 -0.31 17.09
C GLN A 207 -10.91 0.46 16.79
N GLN A 208 -9.98 0.55 17.75
CA GLN A 208 -8.67 1.18 17.53
C GLN A 208 -7.88 0.49 16.41
N LEU A 209 -7.92 -0.84 16.34
CA LEU A 209 -7.19 -1.59 15.31
C LEU A 209 -7.83 -1.42 13.92
N VAL A 210 -9.16 -1.38 13.84
CA VAL A 210 -9.90 -1.04 12.62
C VAL A 210 -9.49 0.35 12.13
N GLU A 211 -9.53 1.35 13.01
CA GLU A 211 -9.18 2.73 12.68
C GLU A 211 -7.72 2.86 12.24
N ALA A 212 -6.79 2.21 12.95
CA ALA A 212 -5.39 2.17 12.55
C ALA A 212 -5.23 1.51 11.17
N PHE A 213 -5.90 0.40 10.90
CA PHE A 213 -5.84 -0.25 9.59
C PHE A 213 -6.39 0.66 8.48
N GLU A 214 -7.52 1.33 8.72
CA GLU A 214 -8.09 2.27 7.75
C GLU A 214 -7.18 3.46 7.47
N GLU A 215 -6.57 4.04 8.50
CA GLU A 215 -5.63 5.16 8.36
C GLU A 215 -4.37 4.71 7.61
N MET A 216 -3.86 3.50 7.88
CA MET A 216 -2.74 2.94 7.14
C MET A 216 -3.08 2.79 5.65
N ILE A 217 -4.21 2.15 5.30
CA ILE A 217 -4.64 1.92 3.91
C ILE A 217 -4.87 3.25 3.17
N ARG A 218 -5.51 4.22 3.82
CA ARG A 218 -5.77 5.56 3.26
C ARG A 218 -4.49 6.26 2.82
N ASN A 219 -3.39 6.01 3.53
CA ASN A 219 -2.12 6.71 3.35
C ASN A 219 -1.07 5.92 2.55
N LEU A 220 -1.35 4.68 2.12
CA LEU A 220 -0.42 3.86 1.34
C LEU A 220 0.13 4.59 0.10
N PHE A 221 -0.71 5.34 -0.62
CA PHE A 221 -0.35 6.06 -1.84
C PHE A 221 -0.14 7.56 -1.60
N SER A 222 0.40 7.95 -0.44
CA SER A 222 0.78 9.33 -0.15
C SER A 222 2.05 9.76 -0.89
N LEU A 223 2.37 11.06 -0.83
CA LEU A 223 3.71 11.52 -1.20
C LEU A 223 4.73 10.98 -0.19
N PRO A 224 5.97 10.67 -0.62
CA PRO A 224 7.02 10.12 0.23
C PRO A 224 7.73 11.22 1.03
N ILE A 225 6.96 11.99 1.81
CA ILE A 225 7.43 13.09 2.64
C ILE A 225 6.97 12.80 4.06
N ASP A 226 7.90 12.61 4.99
CA ASP A 226 7.61 12.26 6.38
C ASP A 226 7.64 13.51 7.26
N VAL A 227 6.49 14.19 7.38
CA VAL A 227 6.27 15.36 8.26
C VAL A 227 4.94 15.23 9.01
N PRO A 228 4.73 15.87 10.18
CA PRO A 228 3.60 15.56 11.09
C PRO A 228 2.18 15.63 10.49
N PHE A 229 1.98 16.36 9.40
CA PHE A 229 0.70 16.51 8.69
C PHE A 229 0.62 15.72 7.37
N SER A 230 1.71 15.07 6.97
CA SER A 230 1.78 14.28 5.74
C SER A 230 1.01 12.96 5.87
N GLY A 231 0.59 12.42 4.72
CA GLY A 231 0.01 11.09 4.68
C GLY A 231 0.99 10.00 5.12
N LEU A 232 2.27 10.10 4.74
CA LEU A 232 3.28 9.09 5.10
C LEU A 232 3.44 9.00 6.62
N TYR A 233 3.53 10.13 7.32
CA TYR A 233 3.60 10.18 8.78
C TYR A 233 2.40 9.51 9.45
N ARG A 234 1.18 9.83 8.99
CA ARG A 234 -0.05 9.23 9.51
C ARG A 234 -0.10 7.71 9.26
N GLY A 235 0.30 7.29 8.06
CA GLY A 235 0.40 5.87 7.69
C GLY A 235 1.41 5.11 8.55
N LEU A 236 2.56 5.70 8.87
CA LEU A 236 3.57 5.11 9.74
C LEU A 236 3.11 5.01 11.20
N ARG A 237 2.47 6.05 11.73
CA ARG A 237 1.89 6.00 13.08
C ARG A 237 0.84 4.90 13.18
N ALA A 238 -0.02 4.77 12.17
CA ALA A 238 -1.04 3.73 12.09
C ALA A 238 -0.41 2.32 12.01
N ARG A 239 0.63 2.14 11.18
CA ARG A 239 1.42 0.90 11.12
C ARG A 239 1.97 0.52 12.50
N ASN A 240 2.52 1.47 13.25
CA ASN A 240 3.12 1.19 14.55
C ASN A 240 2.10 0.67 15.57
N ILE A 241 0.86 1.19 15.55
CA ILE A 241 -0.24 0.68 16.40
C ILE A 241 -0.55 -0.78 16.06
N ILE A 242 -0.66 -1.10 14.76
CA ILE A 242 -0.93 -2.46 14.29
C ILE A 242 0.22 -3.41 14.66
N HIS A 243 1.46 -2.99 14.44
CA HIS A 243 2.65 -3.77 14.78
C HIS A 243 2.72 -4.09 16.28
N ALA A 244 2.47 -3.11 17.14
CA ALA A 244 2.46 -3.34 18.59
C ALA A 244 1.43 -4.41 18.99
N LYS A 245 0.25 -4.40 18.37
CA LYS A 245 -0.80 -5.38 18.67
C LYS A 245 -0.47 -6.78 18.13
N ILE A 246 0.14 -6.86 16.95
CA ILE A 246 0.64 -8.13 16.39
C ILE A 246 1.77 -8.69 17.27
N GLU A 247 2.69 -7.85 17.73
CA GLU A 247 3.80 -8.25 18.61
C GLU A 247 3.29 -8.79 19.95
N GLU A 248 2.32 -8.11 20.57
CA GLU A 248 1.64 -8.60 21.78
C GLU A 248 1.05 -10.00 21.56
N ASN A 249 0.40 -10.20 20.42
CA ASN A 249 -0.19 -11.48 20.05
C ASN A 249 0.85 -12.59 19.86
N ILE A 250 1.94 -12.30 19.14
CA ILE A 250 3.05 -13.24 18.94
C ILE A 250 3.63 -13.67 20.29
N ARG A 251 3.87 -12.72 21.20
CA ARG A 251 4.35 -13.02 22.56
C ARG A 251 3.36 -13.89 23.35
N ALA A 252 2.07 -13.56 23.29
CA ALA A 252 1.04 -14.36 23.95
C ALA A 252 0.96 -15.80 23.41
N LYS A 253 1.10 -15.98 22.08
CA LYS A 253 1.14 -17.29 21.44
C LYS A 253 2.41 -18.08 21.79
N MET A 254 3.58 -17.44 21.84
CA MET A 254 4.81 -18.11 22.26
C MET A 254 4.77 -18.57 23.73
N ALA A 255 4.07 -17.84 24.60
CA ALA A 255 3.91 -18.20 26.00
C ALA A 255 2.92 -19.36 26.23
N ARG A 256 1.95 -19.54 25.33
CA ARG A 256 0.97 -20.63 25.39
C ARG A 256 1.53 -21.86 24.70
N LYS A 257 1.76 -22.95 25.45
CA LYS A 257 1.85 -24.28 24.85
C LYS A 257 0.45 -24.68 24.40
N GLU A 258 0.10 -24.41 23.14
CA GLU A 258 -1.20 -24.84 22.62
C GLU A 258 -1.30 -26.37 22.59
N PRO A 259 -2.44 -26.95 22.99
CA PRO A 259 -2.65 -28.39 22.90
C PRO A 259 -2.62 -28.85 21.44
N GLU A 260 -2.03 -30.03 21.20
CA GLU A 260 -2.02 -30.64 19.87
C GLU A 260 -3.46 -30.85 19.37
N GLY A 261 -3.77 -30.33 18.17
CA GLY A 261 -5.07 -30.51 17.50
C GLY A 261 -6.01 -29.29 17.52
N GLY A 262 -5.60 -28.16 18.09
CA GLY A 262 -6.35 -26.90 18.03
C GLY A 262 -6.37 -26.23 16.65
N TYR A 263 -7.36 -25.37 16.42
CA TYR A 263 -7.43 -24.48 15.25
C TYR A 263 -6.17 -23.61 15.14
N LYS A 264 -5.51 -23.61 13.97
CA LYS A 264 -4.32 -22.78 13.70
C LYS A 264 -4.64 -21.64 12.74
N ASP A 265 -4.50 -20.41 13.23
CA ASP A 265 -4.50 -19.23 12.36
C ASP A 265 -3.23 -19.13 11.50
N ALA A 266 -3.26 -18.23 10.51
CA ALA A 266 -2.14 -18.06 9.60
C ALA A 266 -0.84 -17.69 10.32
N LEU A 267 -0.90 -16.83 11.34
CA LEU A 267 0.28 -16.42 12.11
C LEU A 267 0.90 -17.61 12.84
N GLN A 268 0.10 -18.48 13.45
CA GLN A 268 0.57 -19.71 14.08
C GLN A 268 1.28 -20.63 13.07
N LEU A 269 0.69 -20.82 11.88
CA LEU A 269 1.31 -21.63 10.82
C LEU A 269 2.64 -21.04 10.34
N LEU A 270 2.76 -19.71 10.28
CA LEU A 270 4.01 -19.03 9.94
C LEU A 270 5.07 -19.17 11.05
N MET A 271 4.66 -19.07 12.31
CA MET A 271 5.56 -19.23 13.47
C MET A 271 6.14 -20.64 13.52
N GLU A 272 5.30 -21.67 13.40
CA GLU A 272 5.72 -23.07 13.40
C GLU A 272 6.66 -23.39 12.23
N HIS A 273 6.41 -22.83 11.05
CA HIS A 273 7.30 -23.00 9.91
C HIS A 273 8.69 -22.40 10.16
N THR A 274 8.72 -21.21 10.79
CA THR A 274 9.97 -20.50 11.08
C THR A 274 10.79 -21.26 12.12
N GLN A 275 10.13 -21.75 13.18
CA GLN A 275 10.76 -22.59 14.21
C GLN A 275 11.26 -23.93 13.66
N GLY A 276 10.46 -24.61 12.82
CA GLY A 276 10.82 -25.89 12.21
C GLY A 276 12.02 -25.82 11.26
N ASN A 277 12.34 -24.65 10.72
CA ASN A 277 13.53 -24.42 9.90
C ASN A 277 14.73 -23.88 10.69
N GLY A 278 14.59 -23.69 12.01
CA GLY A 278 15.64 -23.11 12.86
C GLY A 278 15.89 -21.61 12.64
N GLU A 279 14.95 -20.90 12.00
CA GLU A 279 15.03 -19.45 11.80
C GLU A 279 14.50 -18.71 13.03
N GLN A 280 15.08 -17.55 13.35
CA GLN A 280 14.53 -16.66 14.37
C GLN A 280 13.37 -15.84 13.81
N LEU A 281 12.29 -15.72 14.60
CA LEU A 281 11.20 -14.79 14.31
C LEU A 281 11.72 -13.36 14.42
N ASN A 282 11.81 -12.66 13.29
CA ASN A 282 12.09 -11.23 13.28
C ASN A 282 10.77 -10.46 13.50
N MET A 283 10.77 -9.56 14.49
CA MET A 283 9.62 -8.75 14.90
C MET A 283 9.50 -7.42 14.13
N GLN A 284 10.39 -7.15 13.16
CA GLN A 284 10.43 -5.92 12.36
C GLN A 284 9.45 -5.88 11.18
#